data_AF-A0A7W7QLB0-F1
#
_entry.id   AF-A0A7W7QLB0-F1
#
_cell.length_a   1.000
_cell.length_b   1.000
_cell.length_c   1.000
_cell.angle_alpha   90.00
_cell.angle_beta   90.00
_cell.angle_gamma   90.00
#
_symmetry.space_group_name_H-M   'P 1'
#
loop_
_entity.id
_entity.type
_entity.pdbx_description
1 polymer ?
#
loop_
_entity_poly.entity_id
_entity_poly.type
_entity_poly.pdbx_seq_one_letter_code
_entity_poly.pdbx_strand_id
1 'polypeptide(L)'
;MGELPGGRLEVSETPQERVETEIHEEAGWRESAGPLLDTWVYEPLPDRRVFIVTYGCTATDAHHPPVISHERKEIDALVMPQGYKDSIAHWYELTEETA
;
A
#
# COMPACT_ATOMS: atom_id res chain seq x y z
N MET A 1 -5.41 -13.97 -5.68
CA MET A 1 -5.45 -13.19 -4.43
C MET A 1 -4.60 -11.97 -4.71
N GLY A 2 -5.16 -10.77 -4.56
CA GLY A 2 -4.41 -9.54 -4.79
C GLY A 2 -3.60 -9.17 -3.54
N GLU A 3 -2.44 -8.58 -3.75
CA GLU A 3 -1.59 -8.01 -2.70
C GLU A 3 -1.19 -6.58 -3.09
N LEU A 4 -0.94 -5.75 -2.08
CA LEU A 4 -0.33 -4.43 -2.28
C LEU A 4 1.20 -4.59 -2.23
N PRO A 5 1.96 -3.75 -2.95
CA PRO A 5 3.41 -3.77 -2.85
C PRO A 5 3.88 -3.61 -1.42
N GLY A 6 4.90 -4.36 -1.04
CA GLY A 6 5.46 -4.33 0.30
C GLY A 6 6.12 -5.63 0.69
N GLY A 7 6.85 -5.59 1.80
CA GLY A 7 7.55 -6.77 2.27
C GLY A 7 7.96 -6.67 3.72
N ARG A 8 8.85 -7.58 4.11
CA ARG A 8 9.27 -7.71 5.50
C ARG A 8 10.19 -6.55 5.85
N LEU A 9 9.90 -5.91 6.99
CA LEU A 9 10.79 -4.91 7.57
C LEU A 9 12.07 -5.57 8.10
N GLU A 10 13.23 -5.08 7.66
CA GLU A 10 14.53 -5.43 8.20
C GLU A 10 14.97 -4.46 9.31
N VAL A 11 15.89 -4.89 10.18
CA VAL A 11 16.29 -4.10 11.37
C VAL A 11 17.00 -2.79 11.02
N SER A 12 17.62 -2.72 9.84
CA SER A 12 18.45 -1.60 9.40
C SER A 12 17.68 -0.47 8.71
N GLU A 13 16.38 -0.60 8.51
CA GLU A 13 15.56 0.36 7.76
C GLU A 13 14.31 0.76 8.53
N THR A 14 13.76 1.92 8.17
CA THR A 14 12.44 2.36 8.61
C THR A 14 11.33 1.73 7.76
N PRO A 15 10.09 1.62 8.28
CA PRO A 15 8.96 1.15 7.48
C PRO A 15 8.75 1.94 6.18
N GLN A 16 9.02 3.24 6.21
CA GLN A 16 8.96 4.13 5.06
C GLN A 16 10.01 3.76 4.00
N GLU A 17 11.28 3.62 4.40
CA GLU A 17 12.36 3.21 3.48
C GLU A 17 12.09 1.83 2.87
N ARG A 18 11.52 0.90 3.65
CA ARG A 18 11.16 -0.43 3.14
C ARG A 18 10.10 -0.32 2.06
N VAL A 19 8.97 0.37 2.32
CA VAL A 19 7.87 0.43 1.36
C VAL A 19 8.28 1.18 0.08
N GLU A 20 9.08 2.25 0.18
CA GLU A 20 9.64 2.94 -0.98
C GLU A 20 10.53 2.01 -1.82
N THR A 21 11.36 1.20 -1.16
CA THR A 21 12.23 0.22 -1.83
C THR A 21 11.42 -0.88 -2.51
N GLU A 22 10.42 -1.44 -1.84
CA GLU A 22 9.55 -2.49 -2.40
C GLU A 22 8.79 -2.02 -3.63
N ILE A 23 8.19 -0.82 -3.59
CA ILE A 23 7.46 -0.31 -4.75
C ILE A 23 8.41 -0.11 -5.94
N HIS A 24 9.64 0.36 -5.69
CA HIS A 24 10.64 0.44 -6.74
C HIS A 24 11.08 -0.94 -7.27
N GLU A 25 11.28 -1.93 -6.39
CA GLU A 25 11.70 -3.28 -6.78
C GLU A 25 10.61 -4.05 -7.56
N GLU A 26 9.34 -3.91 -7.16
CA GLU A 26 8.21 -4.67 -7.72
C GLU A 26 7.53 -3.96 -8.91
N ALA A 27 7.38 -2.64 -8.86
CA ALA A 27 6.67 -1.86 -9.87
C ALA A 27 7.59 -0.96 -10.73
N GLY A 28 8.84 -0.75 -10.32
CA GLY A 28 9.79 0.10 -11.05
C GLY A 28 9.51 1.60 -10.95
N TRP A 29 8.67 2.01 -10.00
CA TRP A 29 8.31 3.40 -9.78
C TRP A 29 9.19 4.03 -8.69
N ARG A 30 9.27 5.37 -8.66
CA ARG A 30 9.90 6.08 -7.53
C ARG A 30 8.84 6.80 -6.72
N GLU A 31 8.66 6.38 -5.49
CA GLU A 31 7.68 6.93 -4.56
C GLU A 31 8.34 7.64 -3.40
N SER A 32 7.53 8.47 -2.74
CA SER A 32 7.76 8.84 -1.35
C SER A 32 6.61 8.34 -0.50
N ALA A 33 6.95 7.67 0.59
CA ALA A 33 6.01 7.28 1.63
C ALA A 33 5.51 8.54 2.36
N GLY A 34 4.19 8.74 2.30
CA GLY A 34 3.49 9.82 2.95
C GLY A 34 2.92 9.40 4.31
N PRO A 35 1.62 9.67 4.58
CA PRO A 35 1.03 9.39 5.88
C PRO A 35 0.95 7.89 6.14
N LEU A 36 1.12 7.52 7.41
CA LEU A 36 0.68 6.21 7.91
C LEU A 36 -0.84 6.16 7.81
N LEU A 37 -1.37 5.17 7.10
CA LEU A 37 -2.81 4.96 6.94
C LEU A 37 -3.31 4.10 8.10
N ASP A 38 -2.76 2.89 8.22
CA ASP A 38 -3.28 1.88 9.13
C ASP A 38 -2.18 0.95 9.65
N THR A 39 -2.46 0.36 10.81
CA THR A 39 -1.68 -0.76 11.34
C THR A 39 -2.61 -1.87 11.78
N TRP A 40 -2.32 -3.10 11.36
CA TRP A 40 -3.21 -4.22 11.61
C TRP A 40 -2.45 -5.54 11.62
N VAL A 41 -3.05 -6.57 12.21
CA VAL A 41 -2.48 -7.92 12.27
C VAL A 41 -3.18 -8.81 11.26
N TYR A 42 -2.40 -9.47 10.42
CA TYR A 42 -2.87 -10.48 9.50
C TYR A 42 -2.40 -11.86 9.95
N GLU A 43 -3.30 -12.85 9.92
CA GLU A 43 -2.98 -14.24 10.24
C GLU A 43 -3.24 -15.12 9.00
N PRO A 44 -2.29 -15.20 8.05
CA PRO A 44 -2.46 -16.00 6.82
C PRO A 44 -2.54 -17.51 7.09
N LEU A 45 -1.97 -17.97 8.20
CA LEU A 45 -1.99 -19.35 8.66
C LEU A 45 -2.17 -19.37 10.18
N PRO A 46 -2.82 -20.40 10.76
CA PRO A 46 -2.97 -20.53 12.20
C PRO A 46 -1.64 -20.33 12.93
N ASP A 47 -1.65 -19.49 13.97
CA ASP A 47 -0.52 -19.12 14.82
C ASP A 47 0.63 -18.37 14.12
N ARG A 48 0.46 -17.98 12.83
CA ARG A 48 1.41 -17.13 12.11
C ARG A 48 0.83 -15.73 11.94
N ARG A 49 1.21 -14.82 12.84
CA ARG A 49 0.80 -13.42 12.80
C ARG A 49 1.83 -12.55 12.11
N VAL A 50 1.35 -11.67 11.24
CA VAL A 50 2.12 -10.63 10.54
C VAL A 50 1.56 -9.30 10.98
N PHE A 51 2.42 -8.42 11.51
CA PHE A 51 2.03 -7.04 11.78
C PHE A 51 2.29 -6.21 10.52
N ILE A 52 1.24 -5.58 10.01
CA ILE A 52 1.25 -4.80 8.78
C ILE A 52 1.15 -3.33 9.14
N VAL A 53 1.98 -2.53 8.48
CA VAL A 53 2.00 -1.07 8.54
C VAL A 53 1.80 -0.59 7.12
N THR A 54 0.76 0.22 6.89
CA THR A 54 0.39 0.64 5.53
C THR A 54 0.52 2.15 5.39
N TYR A 55 1.16 2.60 4.30
CA TYR A 55 1.43 4.01 4.02
C TYR A 55 0.76 4.44 2.71
N GLY A 56 0.27 5.68 2.67
CA GLY A 56 -0.11 6.33 1.43
C GLY A 56 1.16 6.81 0.73
N CYS A 57 1.39 6.39 -0.52
CA CYS A 57 2.60 6.71 -1.25
C CYS A 57 2.29 7.57 -2.47
N THR A 58 3.14 8.55 -2.76
CA THR A 58 3.00 9.43 -3.94
C THR A 58 4.17 9.21 -4.89
N ALA A 59 3.88 8.98 -6.16
CA ALA A 59 4.90 8.90 -7.20
C ALA A 59 5.62 10.24 -7.37
N THR A 60 6.95 10.21 -7.34
CA THR A 60 7.84 11.37 -7.44
C THR A 60 8.37 11.58 -8.86
N ASP A 61 8.34 10.55 -9.71
CA ASP A 61 8.76 10.61 -11.12
C ASP A 61 7.60 10.37 -12.10
N ALA A 62 6.50 11.12 -11.91
CA ALA A 62 5.27 11.05 -12.72
C ALA A 62 5.41 11.49 -14.20
N HIS A 63 6.49 11.11 -14.88
CA HIS A 63 6.67 11.27 -16.33
C HIS A 63 5.86 10.26 -17.14
N HIS A 64 5.45 9.14 -16.53
CA HIS A 64 4.38 8.31 -17.05
C HIS A 64 3.11 8.61 -16.25
N PRO A 65 2.02 9.07 -16.90
CA PRO A 65 0.74 9.08 -16.23
C PRO A 65 0.45 7.65 -15.75
N PRO A 66 -0.02 7.46 -14.50
CA PRO A 66 -0.51 6.16 -14.10
C PRO A 66 -1.52 5.72 -15.14
N VAL A 67 -1.44 4.47 -15.59
CA VAL A 67 -2.50 3.89 -16.41
C VAL A 67 -3.68 3.71 -15.47
N ILE A 68 -4.42 4.80 -15.24
CA ILE A 68 -5.71 4.78 -14.55
C ILE A 68 -6.66 4.14 -15.56
N SER A 69 -6.71 2.80 -15.57
CA SER A 69 -7.93 2.17 -16.06
C SER A 69 -9.05 2.69 -15.14
N HIS A 70 -10.18 3.06 -15.71
CA HIS A 70 -11.31 3.67 -15.01
C HIS A 70 -11.99 2.71 -13.99
N GLU A 71 -11.26 1.77 -13.41
CA GLU A 71 -11.72 0.76 -12.48
C GLU A 71 -11.55 1.23 -11.04
N ARG A 72 -12.25 2.32 -10.68
CA ARG A 72 -12.65 2.54 -9.27
C ARG A 72 -13.67 1.48 -8.80
N LYS A 73 -13.99 0.49 -9.64
CA LYS A 73 -15.20 -0.35 -9.53
C LYS A 73 -15.01 -1.74 -8.94
N GLU A 74 -13.80 -2.21 -8.64
CA GLU A 74 -13.65 -3.62 -8.24
C GLU A 74 -12.77 -3.89 -7.00
N ILE A 75 -12.37 -2.89 -6.21
CA ILE A 75 -11.61 -3.15 -4.95
C ILE A 75 -12.39 -4.07 -4.00
N ASP A 76 -13.70 -3.84 -3.86
CA ASP A 76 -14.56 -4.70 -3.04
C ASP A 76 -14.64 -6.13 -3.57
N ALA A 77 -14.57 -6.30 -4.90
CA ALA A 77 -14.60 -7.60 -5.57
C ALA A 77 -13.24 -8.32 -5.54
N LEU A 78 -12.13 -7.62 -5.28
CA LEU A 78 -10.83 -8.24 -5.13
C LEU A 78 -10.79 -9.16 -3.91
N VAL A 79 -10.30 -10.37 -4.13
CA VAL A 79 -9.99 -11.32 -3.06
C VAL A 79 -8.65 -10.93 -2.45
N MET A 80 -8.72 -10.16 -1.36
CA MET A 80 -7.58 -9.70 -0.56
C MET A 80 -7.99 -9.48 0.91
N PRO A 81 -7.04 -9.47 1.87
CA PRO A 81 -7.31 -9.15 3.27
C PRO A 81 -8.08 -7.84 3.48
N GLN A 82 -8.98 -7.83 4.47
CA GLN A 82 -9.83 -6.66 4.76
C GLN A 82 -9.01 -5.41 5.10
N GLY A 83 -7.92 -5.55 5.86
CA GLY A 83 -7.09 -4.40 6.23
C GLY A 83 -6.50 -3.65 5.04
N TYR A 84 -6.27 -4.32 3.90
CA TYR A 84 -5.88 -3.61 2.67
C TYR A 84 -7.03 -2.79 2.09
N LYS A 85 -8.25 -3.31 2.08
CA LYS A 85 -9.43 -2.58 1.60
C LYS A 85 -9.68 -1.33 2.46
N ASP A 86 -9.56 -1.49 3.78
CA ASP A 86 -9.70 -0.39 4.73
C ASP A 86 -8.63 0.69 4.49
N SER A 87 -7.36 0.29 4.30
CA SER A 87 -6.27 1.24 4.01
C SER A 87 -6.49 1.99 2.69
N ILE A 88 -6.97 1.30 1.65
CA ILE A 88 -7.29 1.93 0.36
C ILE A 88 -8.44 2.95 0.52
N ALA A 89 -9.48 2.60 1.29
CA ALA A 89 -10.58 3.51 1.57
C ALA A 89 -10.10 4.77 2.32
N HIS A 90 -9.29 4.59 3.36
CA HIS A 90 -8.71 5.70 4.12
C HIS A 90 -7.84 6.61 3.25
N TRP A 91 -7.07 6.06 2.32
CA TRP A 91 -6.32 6.88 1.36
C TRP A 91 -7.23 7.73 0.46
N TYR A 92 -8.36 7.19 0.00
CA TYR A 92 -9.33 7.97 -0.77
C TYR A 92 -9.95 9.09 0.05
N GLU A 93 -10.30 8.84 1.31
CA GLU A 93 -10.84 9.88 2.20
C GLU A 93 -9.84 11.03 2.39
N LEU A 94 -8.56 10.72 2.65
CA LEU A 94 -7.51 11.73 2.79
C LEU A 94 -7.29 12.54 1.51
N THR A 95 -7.30 11.88 0.34
CA THR A 95 -7.05 12.55 -0.94
C THR A 95 -8.26 13.34 -1.46
N GLU A 96 -9.49 12.95 -1.11
CA GLU A 96 -10.70 13.73 -1.40
C GLU A 96 -10.83 14.97 -0.49
N GLU A 97 -10.33 14.95 0.74
CA GLU A 97 -10.29 16.14 1.62
C GLU A 97 -9.25 17.18 1.20
N THR A 98 -8.24 16.78 0.42
CA THR A 98 -7.13 17.65 0.01
C THR A 98 -7.28 18.22 -1.42
N ALA A 99 -8.38 17.91 -2.11
CA ALA A 99 -8.70 18.29 -3.49
C ALA A 99 -9.73 19.45 -3.56
#